data_AF-A0A2N9JBY3-F1
#
_entry.id   AF-A0A2N9JBY3-F1
#
_cell.length_a   1.000
_cell.length_b   1.000
_cell.length_c   1.000
_cell.angle_alpha   90.00
_cell.angle_beta   90.00
_cell.angle_gamma   90.00
#
_symmetry.space_group_name_H-M   'P 1'
#
loop_
_entity.id
_entity.type
_entity.pdbx_description
1 polymer ?
#
loop_
_entity_poly.entity_id
_entity_poly.type
_entity_poly.pdbx_seq_one_letter_code
_entity_poly.pdbx_strand_id
1 'polypeptide(L)' 'MATNLAIDPELLDRALSVSGVRTKKEAVTIALREFIARREQARIVESFGTLDWDDDYDYKADRRSRDLDGEPVE' A
#
# COMPACT_ATOMS: atom_id res chain seq x y z
N MET A 1 22.36 6.35 3.53
CA MET A 1 23.24 7.08 4.45
C MET A 1 22.90 6.66 5.88
N ALA A 2 23.87 6.58 6.78
CA ALA A 2 23.58 6.34 8.20
C ALA A 2 23.18 7.67 8.85
N THR A 3 21.98 7.73 9.40
CA THR A 3 21.47 8.91 10.12
C THR A 3 21.36 8.52 11.57
N ASN A 4 22.01 9.28 12.46
CA ASN A 4 21.97 9.01 13.90
C ASN A 4 20.67 9.58 14.47
N LEU A 5 19.58 8.82 14.35
CA LEU A 5 18.29 9.14 14.95
C LEU A 5 18.20 8.40 16.29
N ALA A 6 17.89 9.11 17.37
CA ALA A 6 17.53 8.49 18.63
C ALA A 6 16.17 7.82 18.48
N ILE A 7 16.17 6.49 18.38
CA ILE A 7 14.97 5.66 18.33
C ILE A 7 14.99 4.75 19.56
N ASP A 8 13.83 4.58 20.18
CA ASP A 8 13.64 3.63 21.27
C ASP A 8 14.11 2.21 20.86
N PRO A 9 15.10 1.63 21.58
CA PRO A 9 15.58 0.29 21.30
C PRO A 9 14.49 -0.78 21.34
N GLU A 10 13.53 -0.69 22.26
CA GLU A 10 12.45 -1.66 22.40
C GLU A 10 11.51 -1.62 21.20
N LEU A 11 11.25 -0.41 20.67
CA LEU A 11 10.47 -0.22 19.46
C LEU A 11 11.18 -0.83 18.23
N LEU A 12 12.49 -0.65 18.12
CA LEU A 12 13.29 -1.23 17.05
C LEU A 12 13.30 -2.76 17.09
N ASP A 13 13.44 -3.33 18.28
CA ASP A 13 13.44 -4.79 18.46
C ASP A 13 12.07 -5.38 18.13
N ARG A 14 10.99 -4.69 18.54
CA ARG A 14 9.63 -5.08 18.15
C ARG A 14 9.39 -4.94 16.66
N ALA A 15 9.83 -3.86 16.02
CA ALA A 15 9.71 -3.69 14.59
C ALA A 15 10.47 -4.78 13.82
N LEU A 16 11.67 -5.14 14.27
CA LEU A 16 12.46 -6.22 13.68
C LEU A 16 11.75 -7.59 13.83
N SER A 17 11.19 -7.89 14.99
CA SER A 17 10.54 -9.18 15.24
C SER A 17 9.27 -9.39 14.42
N VAL A 18 8.53 -8.32 14.08
CA VAL A 18 7.30 -8.41 13.27
C VAL A 18 7.52 -8.19 11.77
N SER A 19 8.64 -7.62 11.35
CA SER A 19 8.87 -7.24 9.94
C SER A 19 9.39 -8.38 9.06
N GLY A 20 9.87 -9.49 9.63
CA GLY A 20 10.40 -10.64 8.88
C GLY A 20 11.75 -10.38 8.19
N VAL A 21 12.37 -9.21 8.40
CA VAL A 21 13.69 -8.87 7.86
C VAL A 21 14.81 -9.13 8.86
N ARG A 22 16.05 -9.07 8.39
CA ARG A 22 17.23 -9.49 9.19
C ARG A 22 17.86 -8.32 9.94
N THR A 23 17.62 -7.08 9.53
CA THR A 23 18.30 -5.91 10.08
C THR A 23 17.35 -4.83 10.56
N LYS A 24 17.70 -4.16 11.66
CA LYS A 24 16.98 -2.99 12.19
C LYS A 24 16.82 -1.88 11.14
N LYS A 25 17.85 -1.69 10.30
CA LYS A 25 17.83 -0.70 9.21
C LYS A 25 16.75 -1.02 8.17
N GLU A 26 16.62 -2.27 7.74
CA GLU A 26 15.57 -2.68 6.81
C GLU A 26 14.19 -2.52 7.44
N ALA A 27 14.03 -2.93 8.71
CA ALA A 27 12.76 -2.79 9.43
C ALA A 27 12.32 -1.31 9.50
N VAL A 28 13.24 -0.39 9.82
CA VAL A 28 12.97 1.06 9.81
C VAL A 28 12.62 1.55 8.41
N THR A 29 13.33 1.08 7.38
CA THR A 29 13.08 1.49 5.99
C THR A 29 11.68 1.08 5.54
N ILE A 30 11.25 -0.14 5.88
CA ILE A 30 9.90 -0.64 5.59
C ILE A 30 8.86 0.18 6.34
N ALA A 31 9.05 0.36 7.65
CA ALA A 31 8.13 1.13 8.49
C ALA A 31 7.91 2.56 7.96
N LEU A 32 8.97 3.23 7.51
CA LEU A 32 8.87 4.57 6.92
C LEU A 32 8.09 4.56 5.60
N ARG A 33 8.34 3.57 4.73
CA ARG A 33 7.60 3.43 3.45
C ARG A 33 6.11 3.19 3.70
N GLU A 34 5.77 2.30 4.62
CA GLU A 34 4.38 2.01 4.97
C GLU A 34 3.70 3.22 5.62
N PHE A 35 4.40 3.95 6.49
CA PHE A 35 3.90 5.15 7.13
C PHE A 35 3.58 6.27 6.13
N ILE A 36 4.44 6.45 5.12
CA ILE A 36 4.23 7.40 4.02
C ILE A 36 3.04 6.93 3.17
N ALA A 37 3.07 5.68 2.69
CA ALA A 37 2.01 5.12 1.86
C ALA A 37 0.64 5.22 2.53
N ARG A 38 0.54 4.94 3.84
CA ARG A 38 -0.71 5.04 4.61
C ARG A 38 -1.25 6.48 4.66
N ARG A 39 -0.38 7.49 4.70
CA ARG A 39 -0.79 8.90 4.65
C ARG A 39 -1.17 9.35 3.25
N GLU A 40 -0.42 8.92 2.25
CA GLU A 40 -0.74 9.22 0.85
C GLU A 40 -2.08 8.60 0.46
N GLN A 41 -2.34 7.35 0.86
CA GLN A 41 -3.64 6.69 0.65
C GLN A 41 -4.79 7.43 1.32
N ALA A 42 -4.58 7.99 2.52
CA ALA A 42 -5.62 8.76 3.21
C ALA A 42 -6.08 10.00 2.41
N ARG A 43 -5.24 10.51 1.50
CA ARG A 43 -5.59 11.63 0.62
C ARG A 43 -6.62 11.28 -0.44
N ILE A 44 -6.93 9.99 -0.65
CA ILE A 44 -8.05 9.60 -1.53
C ILE A 44 -9.38 10.26 -1.09
N VAL A 45 -9.50 10.57 0.20
CA VAL A 45 -10.68 11.27 0.72
C VAL A 45 -10.81 12.68 0.12
N GLU A 46 -9.69 13.33 -0.21
CA GLU A 46 -9.67 14.64 -0.86
C GLU A 46 -10.27 14.59 -2.28
N SER A 47 -10.31 13.40 -2.90
CA SER A 47 -10.84 13.21 -4.25
C SER A 47 -12.34 12.94 -4.31
N PHE A 48 -13.02 12.72 -3.18
CA PHE A 48 -14.48 12.55 -3.20
C PHE A 48 -15.16 13.84 -3.67
N GLY A 49 -16.07 13.70 -4.63
CA GLY A 49 -16.80 14.84 -5.21
C GLY A 49 -15.97 15.70 -6.17
N THR A 50 -14.71 15.35 -6.45
CA THR A 50 -13.89 16.02 -7.47
C THR A 50 -13.78 15.22 -8.76
N LEU A 51 -14.28 13.97 -8.77
CA LEU A 51 -14.30 13.13 -9.96
C LEU A 51 -15.68 13.21 -10.62
N ASP A 52 -15.67 13.51 -11.92
CA ASP A 52 -16.83 13.31 -12.79
C ASP A 52 -16.87 11.84 -13.21
N TRP A 53 -18.00 11.20 -12.97
CA TRP A 53 -18.26 9.82 -13.38
C TRP A 53 -18.95 9.82 -14.74
N ASP A 54 -18.56 8.89 -15.60
CA ASP A 54 -19.26 8.67 -16.87
C ASP A 54 -20.55 7.88 -16.59
N ASP A 55 -21.70 8.51 -16.85
CA ASP A 55 -23.02 7.91 -16.62
C ASP A 55 -23.28 6.68 -17.51
N ASP A 56 -22.58 6.57 -18.65
CA ASP A 56 -22.71 5.45 -19.59
C ASP A 56 -21.78 4.27 -19.22
N TYR A 57 -20.97 4.39 -18.16
CA TYR A 57 -20.03 3.34 -17.74
C TYR A 57 -20.74 2.15 -17.03
N ASP A 58 -20.92 1.04 -17.76
CA ASP A 58 -21.43 -0.23 -17.18
C ASP A 58 -20.31 -1.06 -16.52
N TYR A 59 -20.07 -0.81 -15.23
CA TYR A 59 -19.12 -1.58 -14.43
C TYR A 59 -19.45 -3.09 -14.34
N LYS A 60 -20.69 -3.51 -14.57
CA LYS A 60 -21.05 -4.93 -14.57
C LYS A 60 -20.66 -5.60 -15.88
N ALA A 61 -20.71 -4.90 -17.01
CA ALA A 61 -20.18 -5.40 -18.27
C ALA A 61 -18.67 -5.63 -18.19
N ASP A 62 -17.93 -4.65 -17.67
CA ASP A 62 -16.47 -4.73 -17.47
C ASP A 62 -16.06 -5.84 -16.48
N ARG A 63 -16.88 -6.10 -15.45
CA ARG A 63 -16.63 -7.24 -14.55
C ARG A 63 -16.81 -8.58 -15.26
N ARG A 64 -17.88 -8.74 -16.03
CA ARG A 64 -18.17 -9.98 -16.76
C ARG A 64 -17.09 -10.29 -17.79
N SER A 65 -16.57 -9.30 -18.52
CA SER A 65 -15.51 -9.54 -19.51
C SER A 65 -14.23 -10.07 -18.87
N ARG A 66 -13.83 -9.52 -17.73
CA ARG A 66 -12.64 -9.98 -16.98
C ARG A 66 -12.76 -11.43 -16.48
N ASP A 67 -13.96 -11.86 -16.12
CA ASP A 67 -14.21 -13.24 -15.69
C ASP A 67 -14.25 -14.21 -16.89
N LEU A 68 -14.53 -13.73 -18.11
CA LEU A 68 -14.61 -14.51 -19.35
C LEU A 68 -13.25 -14.68 -20.06
N ASP A 69 -12.29 -13.80 -19.80
CA ASP A 69 -10.92 -13.87 -20.36
C ASP A 69 -10.02 -14.89 -19.62
N GLY A 70 -10.57 -15.64 -18.66
CA GLY A 70 -9.88 -16.63 -17.83
C GLY A 70 -9.97 -18.09 -18.31
N GLU A 71 -10.55 -18.36 -19.49
CA GLU A 71 -10.57 -19.72 -20.05
C GLU A 71 -9.13 -20.19 -20.37
N PRO A 72 -8.68 -21.35 -19.85
CA PRO A 72 -7.37 -21.87 -20.19
C PRO A 72 -7.35 -22.24 -21.68
N VAL A 73 -6.46 -21.61 -22.44
CA VAL A 73 -6.06 -22.11 -23.75
C VAL A 73 -5.41 -23.49 -23.56
N GLU A 74 -6.09 -24.54 -24.01
CA GLU A 74 -5.54 -25.91 -24.11
C GLU A 74 -4.26 -25.96 -24.97
#